data_AF-Q2GXR8-F1
#
_entry.id   AF-Q2GXR8-F1
#
_cell.length_a   1.000
_cell.length_b   1.000
_cell.length_c   1.000
_cell.angle_alpha   90.00
_cell.angle_beta   90.00
_cell.angle_gamma   90.00
#
_symmetry.space_group_name_H-M   'P 1'
#
loop_
_entity.id
_entity.type
_entity.pdbx_description
1 polymer ?
#
loop_
_entity_poly.entity_id
_entity_poly.type
_entity_poly.pdbx_seq_one_letter_code
_entity_poly.pdbx_strand_id
1 'polypeptide(L)'
;MQTALDPTPWQGPAVNPTPPTEQFVNAKACTISQQCGTCAVQKQQQKWAATLEETPVSYEELSDLEQEFDDVETEIIRQQYTLSKPLYVRRAELLAKIPNFWALVLEQAPMDIDEYIQPSDSALLLTSLKNLSVSRFELDADEKKGDPRSVAIRFEFAENEHFEDTVLEKKFWWRQSKDGFVGLVSEPVDIKWKKGKDLTDGLLSLVKAVYDEQLAKPKQEKKAGKPEKVVLTEKQKALKEKIDKTGMGGVSFFAWFGYIGEYVSADESKEAIEEEKEERPRKRKAGEEVPKKDEDEEMADDDDDDEDDEDDLDIFPMGDAVAMAIADDLWPGALKYFIQAQEQDNLSELDFETDDEDEDEDDEEDKGADRPQKKHKGACAHGCKH
;
A
#
# COMPACT_ATOMS: atom_id res chain seq x y z
N MET A 1 18.98 38.92 23.07
CA MET A 1 17.76 38.27 22.56
C MET A 1 18.14 36.84 22.21
N GLN A 2 17.93 35.95 23.17
CA GLN A 2 18.01 34.50 22.96
C GLN A 2 17.21 33.91 24.12
N THR A 3 15.97 33.50 23.86
CA THR A 3 15.12 32.78 24.80
C THR A 3 15.35 31.30 24.58
N ALA A 4 16.04 30.66 25.52
CA ALA A 4 16.13 29.21 25.62
C ALA A 4 14.87 28.69 26.33
N LEU A 5 14.20 27.72 25.71
CA LEU A 5 13.16 26.90 26.32
C LEU A 5 13.85 25.61 26.79
N ASP A 6 13.84 25.37 28.10
CA ASP A 6 14.35 24.13 28.70
C ASP A 6 13.35 22.97 28.52
N PRO A 7 13.82 21.75 28.19
CA PRO A 7 12.98 20.56 28.09
C PRO A 7 12.71 19.94 29.47
N THR A 8 11.44 19.70 29.79
CA THR A 8 11.03 18.95 30.99
C THR A 8 11.09 17.45 30.69
N PRO A 9 11.70 16.60 31.54
CA PRO A 9 11.80 15.17 31.27
C PRO A 9 10.50 14.42 31.55
N TRP A 10 10.15 13.55 30.60
CA TRP A 10 9.08 12.57 30.65
C TRP A 10 9.31 11.58 31.82
N GLN A 11 8.34 11.44 32.73
CA GLN A 11 8.33 10.41 33.77
C GLN A 11 7.45 9.26 33.30
N GLY A 12 8.06 8.10 33.05
CA GLY A 12 7.34 6.86 32.68
C GLY A 12 6.44 6.31 33.80
N PRO A 13 5.53 5.36 33.48
CA PRO A 13 4.56 4.85 34.44
C PRO A 13 5.22 4.01 35.54
N ALA A 14 4.83 4.30 36.78
CA ALA A 14 5.28 3.58 37.97
C ALA A 14 4.78 2.13 37.96
N VAL A 15 5.69 1.21 38.30
CA VAL A 15 5.45 -0.23 38.45
C VAL A 15 4.49 -0.47 39.63
N ASN A 16 3.39 -1.19 39.40
CA ASN A 16 2.42 -1.56 40.44
C ASN A 16 3.06 -2.50 41.48
N PRO A 17 2.84 -2.29 42.79
CA PRO A 17 3.24 -3.26 43.81
C PRO A 17 2.31 -4.48 43.81
N THR A 18 2.90 -5.66 44.05
CA THR A 18 2.21 -6.94 44.23
C THR A 18 1.16 -6.89 45.35
N PRO A 19 0.01 -7.58 45.22
CA PRO A 19 -1.03 -7.53 46.24
C PRO A 19 -0.66 -8.42 47.44
N PRO A 20 -0.98 -8.00 48.68
CA PRO A 20 -0.87 -8.88 49.83
C PRO A 20 -1.99 -9.93 49.83
N THR A 21 -1.64 -11.09 50.38
CA THR A 21 -2.43 -12.31 50.53
C THR A 21 -3.78 -12.07 51.21
N GLU A 22 -4.77 -12.79 50.70
CA GLU A 22 -6.19 -12.80 51.08
C GLU A 22 -6.46 -12.70 52.58
N GLN A 23 -7.28 -11.72 52.95
CA GLN A 23 -8.26 -11.90 54.02
C GLN A 23 -9.64 -11.57 53.46
N PHE A 24 -10.56 -12.52 53.64
CA PHE A 24 -11.95 -12.48 53.24
C PHE A 24 -12.62 -11.15 53.63
N VAL A 25 -12.88 -10.30 52.64
CA VAL A 25 -13.84 -9.19 52.77
C VAL A 25 -14.66 -9.03 51.49
N ASN A 26 -15.87 -9.59 51.56
CA ASN A 26 -17.11 -9.11 50.96
C ASN A 26 -17.21 -9.04 49.41
N ALA A 27 -17.63 -10.16 48.81
CA ALA A 27 -18.05 -10.24 47.39
C ALA A 27 -19.14 -9.22 46.99
N LYS A 28 -19.87 -8.62 47.95
CA LYS A 28 -20.83 -7.53 47.71
C LYS A 28 -20.16 -6.18 47.39
N ALA A 29 -18.94 -5.92 47.85
CA ALA A 29 -18.26 -4.64 47.60
C ALA A 29 -17.60 -4.60 46.20
N CYS A 30 -17.12 -5.74 45.70
CA CYS A 30 -16.52 -5.86 44.37
C CYS A 30 -17.57 -5.69 43.26
N THR A 31 -18.76 -6.27 43.43
CA THR A 31 -19.90 -6.08 42.50
C THR A 31 -20.39 -4.64 42.46
N ILE A 32 -20.49 -3.96 43.62
CA ILE A 32 -20.90 -2.54 43.69
C ILE A 32 -19.86 -1.62 43.04
N SER A 33 -18.56 -1.90 43.17
CA SER A 33 -17.49 -1.12 42.55
C SER A 33 -17.49 -1.26 41.01
N GLN A 34 -17.65 -2.48 40.48
CA GLN A 34 -17.78 -2.73 39.04
C GLN A 34 -19.11 -2.17 38.46
N GLN A 35 -20.21 -2.23 39.21
CA GLN A 35 -21.47 -1.56 38.84
C GLN A 35 -21.37 -0.03 38.88
N CYS A 36 -20.55 0.55 39.76
CA CYS A 36 -20.35 1.99 39.84
C CYS A 36 -19.54 2.53 38.64
N GLY A 37 -18.49 1.82 38.22
CA GLY A 37 -17.68 2.17 37.05
C GLY A 37 -18.45 2.09 35.72
N THR A 38 -19.25 1.04 35.53
CA THR A 38 -20.10 0.89 34.34
C THR A 38 -21.25 1.90 34.31
N CYS A 39 -21.83 2.25 35.46
CA CYS A 39 -22.85 3.30 35.57
C CYS A 39 -22.28 4.71 35.29
N ALA A 40 -21.02 4.96 35.62
CA ALA A 40 -20.34 6.23 35.30
C ALA A 40 -20.06 6.36 33.80
N VAL A 41 -19.57 5.29 33.15
CA VAL A 41 -19.37 5.25 31.68
C VAL A 41 -20.70 5.40 30.95
N GLN A 42 -21.76 4.72 31.39
CA GLN A 42 -23.11 4.86 30.81
C GLN A 42 -23.68 6.27 30.97
N LYS A 43 -23.50 6.92 32.12
CA LYS A 43 -23.91 8.32 32.31
C LYS A 43 -23.09 9.29 31.46
N GLN A 44 -21.80 9.02 31.27
CA GLN A 44 -20.94 9.80 30.38
C GLN A 44 -21.38 9.65 28.93
N GLN A 45 -21.69 8.42 28.49
CA GLN A 45 -22.23 8.11 27.16
C GLN A 45 -23.62 8.74 26.94
N GLN A 46 -24.52 8.68 27.92
CA GLN A 46 -25.83 9.35 27.84
C GLN A 46 -25.70 10.87 27.77
N LYS A 47 -24.73 11.44 28.50
CA LYS A 47 -24.44 12.87 28.45
C LYS A 47 -23.83 13.29 27.12
N TRP A 48 -22.95 12.45 26.56
CA TRP A 48 -22.38 12.62 25.21
C TRP A 48 -23.45 12.54 24.13
N ALA A 49 -24.36 11.55 24.20
CA ALA A 49 -25.47 11.40 23.27
C ALA A 49 -26.42 12.61 23.33
N ALA A 50 -26.78 13.07 24.53
CA ALA A 50 -27.61 14.28 24.68
C ALA A 50 -26.92 15.54 24.13
N THR A 51 -25.60 15.68 24.28
CA THR A 51 -24.86 16.78 23.66
C THR A 51 -24.77 16.68 22.14
N LEU A 52 -24.77 15.48 21.56
CA LEU A 52 -24.84 15.30 20.12
C LEU A 52 -26.20 15.69 19.56
N GLU A 53 -27.30 15.33 20.23
CA GLU A 53 -28.67 15.73 19.85
C GLU A 53 -28.90 17.25 19.92
N GLU A 54 -28.16 17.96 20.77
CA GLU A 54 -28.23 19.43 20.91
C GLU A 54 -27.27 20.18 19.96
N THR A 55 -26.51 19.46 19.12
CA THR A 55 -25.54 20.10 18.21
C THR A 55 -26.29 20.71 17.01
N PRO A 56 -26.05 21.99 16.65
CA PRO A 56 -26.71 22.63 15.53
C PRO A 56 -26.17 22.18 14.16
N VAL A 57 -25.18 21.29 14.14
CA VAL A 57 -24.50 20.78 12.95
C VAL A 57 -25.20 19.50 12.54
N SER A 58 -25.69 19.48 11.31
CA SER A 58 -26.27 18.29 10.69
C SER A 58 -25.18 17.40 10.07
N TYR A 59 -25.46 16.11 9.95
CA TYR A 59 -24.59 15.18 9.21
C TYR A 59 -24.41 15.61 7.74
N GLU A 60 -25.45 16.22 7.15
CA GLU A 60 -25.40 16.76 5.79
C GLU A 60 -24.39 17.90 5.63
N GLU A 61 -24.30 18.81 6.60
CA GLU A 61 -23.30 19.90 6.59
C GLU A 61 -21.88 19.37 6.73
N LEU A 62 -21.68 18.28 7.48
CA LEU A 62 -20.38 17.61 7.59
C LEU A 62 -20.00 16.92 6.27
N SER A 63 -20.94 16.20 5.67
CA SER A 63 -20.74 15.53 4.38
C SER A 63 -20.44 16.53 3.26
N ASP A 64 -21.11 17.68 3.22
CA ASP A 64 -20.79 18.74 2.25
C ASP A 64 -19.39 19.32 2.45
N LEU A 65 -18.98 19.50 3.70
CA LEU A 65 -17.64 19.98 4.00
C LEU A 65 -16.56 18.96 3.63
N GLU A 66 -16.78 17.67 3.89
CA GLU A 66 -15.89 16.59 3.45
C GLU A 66 -15.75 16.57 1.92
N GLN A 67 -16.86 16.72 1.18
CA GLN A 67 -16.83 16.82 -0.27
C GLN A 67 -16.02 18.04 -0.77
N GLU A 68 -16.10 19.19 -0.08
CA GLU A 68 -15.28 20.36 -0.38
C GLU A 68 -13.79 20.09 -0.14
N PHE A 69 -13.43 19.35 0.91
CA PHE A 69 -12.05 18.92 1.14
C PHE A 69 -11.56 17.96 0.04
N ASP A 70 -12.38 16.99 -0.36
CA ASP A 70 -12.02 16.03 -1.42
C ASP A 70 -11.80 16.72 -2.78
N ASP A 71 -12.59 17.74 -3.09
CA ASP A 71 -12.40 18.56 -4.30
C ASP A 71 -11.06 19.32 -4.25
N VAL A 72 -10.68 19.84 -3.07
CA VAL A 72 -9.38 20.50 -2.87
C VAL A 72 -8.22 19.52 -3.01
N GLU A 73 -8.28 18.35 -2.37
CA GLU A 73 -7.24 17.32 -2.47
C GLU A 73 -7.06 16.83 -3.92
N THR A 74 -8.16 16.63 -4.63
CA THR A 74 -8.15 16.29 -6.07
C THR A 74 -7.41 17.36 -6.89
N GLU A 75 -7.66 18.64 -6.63
CA GLU A 75 -6.98 19.74 -7.32
C GLU A 75 -5.48 19.84 -6.94
N ILE A 76 -5.13 19.55 -5.67
CA ILE A 76 -3.72 19.48 -5.24
C ILE A 76 -2.96 18.43 -6.07
N ILE A 77 -3.52 17.23 -6.26
CA ILE A 77 -2.89 16.18 -7.07
C ILE A 77 -2.70 16.64 -8.51
N ARG A 78 -3.68 17.34 -9.10
CA ARG A 78 -3.60 17.90 -10.46
C ARG A 78 -2.45 18.92 -10.59
N GLN A 79 -2.34 19.83 -9.64
CA GLN A 79 -1.26 20.83 -9.62
C GLN A 79 0.11 20.17 -9.41
N GLN A 80 0.20 19.22 -8.48
CA GLN A 80 1.42 18.45 -8.23
C GLN A 80 1.88 17.73 -9.50
N TYR A 81 0.98 17.06 -10.21
CA TYR A 81 1.29 16.36 -11.46
C TYR A 81 1.85 17.34 -12.51
N THR A 82 1.19 18.47 -12.70
CA THR A 82 1.59 19.51 -13.67
C THR A 82 3.00 20.04 -13.39
N LEU A 83 3.32 20.33 -12.13
CA LEU A 83 4.61 20.86 -11.73
C LEU A 83 5.72 19.80 -11.77
N SER A 84 5.41 18.55 -11.42
CA SER A 84 6.39 17.47 -11.32
C SER A 84 6.68 16.77 -12.64
N LYS A 85 5.75 16.76 -13.61
CA LYS A 85 5.91 16.13 -14.92
C LYS A 85 7.24 16.44 -15.64
N PRO A 86 7.66 17.71 -15.83
CA PRO A 86 8.95 18.00 -16.47
C PRO A 86 10.16 17.52 -15.65
N LEU A 87 10.04 17.46 -14.32
CA LEU A 87 11.08 16.92 -13.45
C LEU A 87 11.20 15.40 -13.62
N TYR A 88 10.09 14.69 -13.76
CA TYR A 88 10.09 13.25 -14.01
C TYR A 88 10.66 12.87 -15.37
N VAL A 89 10.44 13.69 -16.42
CA VAL A 89 11.11 13.51 -17.71
C VAL A 89 12.63 13.60 -17.56
N ARG A 90 13.12 14.66 -16.91
CA ARG A 90 14.56 14.82 -16.62
C ARG A 90 15.09 13.69 -15.74
N ARG A 91 14.31 13.23 -14.76
CA ARG A 91 14.67 12.10 -13.89
C ARG A 91 14.87 10.84 -14.74
N ALA A 92 13.92 10.50 -15.61
CA ALA A 92 14.01 9.32 -16.47
C ALA A 92 15.28 9.35 -17.36
N GLU A 93 15.65 10.49 -17.93
CA GLU A 93 16.89 10.65 -18.72
C GLU A 93 18.17 10.40 -17.92
N LEU A 94 18.16 10.72 -16.62
CA LEU A 94 19.29 10.46 -15.73
C LEU A 94 19.33 8.98 -15.32
N LEU A 95 18.18 8.43 -14.92
CA LEU A 95 18.06 7.05 -14.46
C LEU A 95 18.39 6.03 -15.56
N ALA A 96 18.06 6.32 -16.82
CA ALA A 96 18.38 5.45 -17.96
C ALA A 96 19.89 5.21 -18.17
N LYS A 97 20.76 6.01 -17.52
CA LYS A 97 22.23 5.85 -17.58
C LYS A 97 22.76 4.92 -16.49
N ILE A 98 21.94 4.58 -15.49
CA ILE A 98 22.30 3.74 -14.36
C ILE A 98 21.83 2.31 -14.67
N PRO A 99 22.74 1.34 -14.84
CA PRO A 99 22.38 -0.05 -15.05
C PRO A 99 21.57 -0.59 -13.87
N ASN A 100 20.56 -1.42 -14.16
CA ASN A 100 19.76 -2.13 -13.16
C ASN A 100 19.08 -1.25 -12.10
N PHE A 101 18.97 0.06 -12.33
CA PHE A 101 18.43 1.01 -11.36
C PHE A 101 17.09 0.56 -10.78
N TRP A 102 16.13 0.21 -11.63
CA TRP A 102 14.79 -0.17 -11.19
C TRP A 102 14.72 -1.53 -10.52
N ALA A 103 15.60 -2.46 -10.87
CA ALA A 103 15.69 -3.73 -10.18
C ALA A 103 16.18 -3.54 -8.73
N LEU A 104 17.24 -2.76 -8.54
CA LEU A 104 17.77 -2.42 -7.21
C LEU A 104 16.75 -1.62 -6.37
N VAL A 105 15.95 -0.78 -7.02
CA VAL A 105 14.83 -0.09 -6.34
C VAL A 105 13.77 -1.07 -5.87
N LEU A 106 13.42 -2.07 -6.69
CA LEU A 106 12.44 -3.09 -6.32
C LEU A 106 12.94 -4.05 -5.24
N GLU A 107 14.24 -4.31 -5.15
CA GLU A 107 14.84 -5.08 -4.04
C GLU A 107 14.72 -4.37 -2.68
N GLN A 108 14.54 -3.05 -2.69
CA GLN A 108 14.30 -2.23 -1.49
C GLN A 108 12.85 -1.74 -1.43
N ALA A 109 11.95 -2.37 -2.17
CA ALA A 109 10.55 -1.95 -2.21
C ALA A 109 9.92 -1.93 -0.81
N PRO A 110 8.94 -1.05 -0.56
CA PRO A 110 8.16 -1.11 0.67
C PRO A 110 7.47 -2.47 0.82
N MET A 111 7.13 -2.83 2.06
CA MET A 111 6.54 -4.13 2.43
C MET A 111 5.29 -4.46 1.62
N ASP A 112 4.45 -3.45 1.35
CA ASP A 112 3.22 -3.54 0.56
C ASP A 112 3.47 -3.98 -0.91
N ILE A 113 4.72 -4.00 -1.37
CA ILE A 113 5.12 -4.47 -2.70
C ILE A 113 6.00 -5.71 -2.56
N ASP A 114 7.01 -5.66 -1.68
CA ASP A 114 8.03 -6.71 -1.51
C ASP A 114 7.40 -8.08 -1.17
N GLU A 115 6.33 -8.10 -0.37
CA GLU A 115 5.66 -9.35 0.03
C GLU A 115 5.09 -10.15 -1.16
N TYR A 116 4.83 -9.49 -2.29
CA TYR A 116 4.29 -10.09 -3.50
C TYR A 116 5.36 -10.50 -4.53
N ILE A 117 6.61 -10.10 -4.32
CA ILE A 117 7.70 -10.39 -5.27
C ILE A 117 8.35 -11.72 -4.89
N GLN A 118 8.13 -12.76 -5.70
CA GLN A 118 8.78 -14.05 -5.49
C GLN A 118 10.23 -14.04 -5.99
N PRO A 119 11.11 -14.94 -5.51
CA PRO A 119 12.49 -15.02 -5.98
C PRO A 119 12.63 -15.21 -7.50
N SER A 120 11.67 -15.92 -8.14
CA SER A 120 11.63 -16.06 -9.60
C SER A 120 11.29 -14.76 -10.31
N ASP A 121 10.46 -13.92 -9.70
CA ASP A 121 10.10 -12.60 -10.22
C ASP A 121 11.28 -11.65 -10.08
N SER A 122 11.93 -11.61 -8.91
CA SER A 122 13.14 -10.80 -8.68
C SER A 122 14.24 -11.14 -9.69
N ALA A 123 14.47 -12.41 -9.98
CA ALA A 123 15.46 -12.83 -10.99
C ALA A 123 15.12 -12.31 -12.41
N LEU A 124 13.85 -12.34 -12.79
CA LEU A 124 13.39 -11.80 -14.08
C LEU A 124 13.51 -10.27 -14.12
N LEU A 125 13.08 -9.59 -13.05
CA LEU A 125 13.14 -8.13 -12.92
C LEU A 125 14.59 -7.65 -12.97
N LEU A 126 15.49 -8.29 -12.23
CA LEU A 126 16.93 -7.97 -12.21
C LEU A 126 17.60 -8.11 -13.58
N THR A 127 17.21 -9.13 -14.34
CA THR A 127 17.87 -9.41 -15.63
C THR A 127 17.30 -8.63 -16.80
N SER A 128 16.04 -8.20 -16.72
CA SER A 128 15.33 -7.68 -17.90
C SER A 128 14.58 -6.37 -17.70
N LEU A 129 14.30 -5.91 -16.48
CA LEU A 129 13.61 -4.63 -16.29
C LEU A 129 14.52 -3.46 -16.66
N LYS A 130 14.10 -2.67 -17.65
CA LYS A 130 14.81 -1.46 -18.10
C LYS A 130 14.26 -0.20 -17.47
N ASN A 131 12.94 -0.10 -17.36
CA ASN A 131 12.28 1.12 -16.93
C ASN A 131 10.96 0.83 -16.23
N LEU A 132 10.64 1.66 -15.23
CA LEU A 132 9.34 1.75 -14.60
C LEU A 132 8.86 3.20 -14.65
N SER A 133 7.66 3.41 -15.15
CA SER A 133 7.06 4.74 -15.26
C SER A 133 5.61 4.73 -14.80
N VAL A 134 5.23 5.79 -14.10
CA VAL A 134 3.84 6.04 -13.70
C VAL A 134 3.39 7.32 -14.39
N SER A 135 2.20 7.30 -14.96
CA SER A 135 1.57 8.45 -15.60
C SER A 135 0.11 8.58 -15.17
N ARG A 136 -0.40 9.81 -15.12
CA ARG A 136 -1.81 10.09 -14.87
C ARG A 136 -2.49 10.32 -16.21
N PHE A 137 -2.73 9.22 -16.93
CA PHE A 137 -3.10 9.24 -18.36
C PHE A 137 -4.43 9.96 -18.65
N GLU A 138 -5.36 9.99 -17.69
CA GLU A 138 -6.60 10.74 -17.84
C GLU A 138 -6.36 12.26 -17.84
N LEU A 139 -5.46 12.76 -16.97
CA LEU A 139 -5.05 14.17 -17.00
C LEU A 139 -4.26 14.53 -18.26
N ASP A 140 -3.47 13.60 -18.79
CA ASP A 140 -2.77 13.80 -20.06
C ASP A 140 -3.74 13.91 -21.24
N ALA A 141 -4.87 13.21 -21.18
CA ALA A 141 -5.90 13.24 -22.21
C ALA A 141 -6.81 14.47 -22.09
N ASP A 142 -7.27 14.79 -20.88
CA ASP A 142 -8.06 15.97 -20.56
C ASP A 142 -7.68 16.50 -19.17
N GLU A 143 -6.92 17.58 -19.13
CA GLU A 143 -6.45 18.22 -17.90
C GLU A 143 -7.59 18.60 -16.95
N LYS A 144 -8.79 18.89 -17.48
CA LYS A 144 -9.93 19.38 -16.68
C LYS A 144 -10.88 18.27 -16.26
N LYS A 145 -11.10 17.29 -17.13
CA LYS A 145 -12.09 16.21 -16.89
C LYS A 145 -11.48 14.90 -16.44
N GLY A 146 -10.20 14.68 -16.69
CA GLY A 146 -9.53 13.47 -16.25
C GLY A 146 -9.44 13.42 -14.73
N ASP A 147 -9.71 12.24 -14.15
CA ASP A 147 -9.51 12.05 -12.71
C ASP A 147 -8.00 11.96 -12.42
N PRO A 148 -7.46 12.80 -11.53
CA PRO A 148 -6.05 12.78 -11.20
C PRO A 148 -5.62 11.48 -10.51
N ARG A 149 -6.51 10.72 -9.89
CA ARG A 149 -6.19 9.47 -9.17
C ARG A 149 -6.03 8.28 -10.13
N SER A 150 -6.56 8.35 -11.34
CA SER A 150 -6.33 7.34 -12.37
C SER A 150 -4.86 7.32 -12.80
N VAL A 151 -4.23 6.14 -12.74
CA VAL A 151 -2.80 5.94 -13.02
C VAL A 151 -2.57 4.83 -14.05
N ALA A 152 -1.53 4.98 -14.84
CA ALA A 152 -1.00 3.93 -15.71
C ALA A 152 0.43 3.62 -15.28
N ILE A 153 0.67 2.37 -14.93
CA ILE A 153 1.97 1.85 -14.51
C ILE A 153 2.54 1.04 -15.67
N ARG A 154 3.69 1.47 -16.17
CA ARG A 154 4.32 0.94 -17.37
C ARG A 154 5.72 0.42 -17.05
N PHE A 155 5.90 -0.86 -17.28
CA PHE A 155 7.16 -1.59 -17.18
C PHE A 155 7.73 -1.80 -18.58
N GLU A 156 9.00 -1.47 -18.78
CA GLU A 156 9.72 -1.72 -20.03
C GLU A 156 10.78 -2.78 -19.80
N PHE A 157 10.80 -3.80 -20.66
CA PHE A 157 11.68 -4.94 -20.54
C PHE A 157 12.65 -5.05 -21.71
N ALA A 158 13.83 -5.60 -21.43
CA ALA A 158 14.70 -6.19 -22.43
C ALA A 158 14.07 -7.46 -23.01
N GLU A 159 14.57 -7.88 -24.18
CA GLU A 159 14.29 -9.23 -24.66
C GLU A 159 14.77 -10.23 -23.60
N ASN A 160 13.88 -11.14 -23.18
CA ASN A 160 14.10 -12.06 -22.07
C ASN A 160 13.60 -13.47 -22.42
N GLU A 161 13.89 -14.45 -21.56
CA GLU A 161 13.51 -15.85 -21.81
C GLU A 161 12.05 -16.18 -21.46
N HIS A 162 11.34 -15.27 -20.80
CA HIS A 162 10.04 -15.55 -20.20
C HIS A 162 8.86 -15.17 -21.09
N PHE A 163 8.88 -14.00 -21.71
CA PHE A 163 7.79 -13.52 -22.56
C PHE A 163 8.31 -12.71 -23.76
N GLU A 164 7.41 -12.42 -24.71
CA GLU A 164 7.73 -11.69 -25.94
C GLU A 164 7.53 -10.17 -25.82
N ASP A 165 6.67 -9.73 -24.90
CA ASP A 165 6.32 -8.32 -24.75
C ASP A 165 7.51 -7.50 -24.21
N THR A 166 7.77 -6.36 -24.83
CA THR A 166 8.82 -5.42 -24.40
C THR A 166 8.27 -4.34 -23.47
N VAL A 167 6.95 -4.20 -23.39
CA VAL A 167 6.25 -3.20 -22.60
C VAL A 167 5.00 -3.85 -22.02
N LEU A 168 4.89 -3.82 -20.69
CA LEU A 168 3.67 -4.18 -19.98
C LEU A 168 3.12 -2.91 -19.33
N GLU A 169 1.94 -2.48 -19.73
CA GLU A 169 1.26 -1.31 -19.19
C GLU A 169 -0.06 -1.74 -18.58
N LYS A 170 -0.25 -1.44 -17.29
CA LYS A 170 -1.51 -1.66 -16.58
C LYS A 170 -2.10 -0.32 -16.18
N LYS A 171 -3.40 -0.15 -16.45
CA LYS A 171 -4.15 1.06 -16.16
C LYS A 171 -5.10 0.82 -15.00
N PHE A 172 -5.19 1.81 -14.14
CA PHE A 172 -6.11 1.85 -13.01
C PHE A 172 -6.94 3.13 -13.15
N TRP A 173 -8.25 2.96 -13.14
CA TRP A 173 -9.21 4.04 -13.22
C TRP A 173 -9.82 4.25 -11.84
N TRP A 174 -9.85 5.49 -11.38
CA TRP A 174 -10.65 5.83 -10.21
C TRP A 174 -12.12 5.85 -10.59
N ARG A 175 -12.93 5.01 -9.92
CA ARG A 175 -14.36 4.86 -10.21
C ARG A 175 -15.17 4.96 -8.93
N GLN A 176 -16.44 5.29 -9.13
CA GLN A 176 -17.46 5.33 -8.11
C GLN A 176 -18.70 4.57 -8.62
N SER A 177 -19.30 3.70 -7.83
CA SER A 177 -20.58 3.06 -8.16
C SER A 177 -21.75 3.79 -7.47
N LYS A 178 -22.98 3.48 -7.87
CA LYS A 178 -24.19 3.97 -7.16
C LYS A 178 -24.35 3.29 -5.80
N ASP A 179 -23.84 2.07 -5.69
CA ASP A 179 -23.87 1.23 -4.49
C ASP A 179 -22.87 1.68 -3.41
N GLY A 180 -22.12 2.78 -3.62
CA GLY A 180 -21.20 3.36 -2.63
C GLY A 180 -19.73 2.99 -2.80
N PHE A 181 -19.39 2.03 -3.67
CA PHE A 181 -17.98 1.70 -3.94
C PHE A 181 -17.26 2.91 -4.54
N VAL A 182 -16.10 3.24 -3.97
CA VAL A 182 -15.18 4.25 -4.50
C VAL A 182 -13.76 3.68 -4.44
N GLY A 183 -13.09 3.53 -5.57
CA GLY A 183 -11.75 2.94 -5.60
C GLY A 183 -11.15 2.81 -6.99
N LEU A 184 -10.00 2.15 -7.05
CA LEU A 184 -9.33 1.84 -8.30
C LEU A 184 -9.88 0.54 -8.90
N VAL A 185 -10.25 0.61 -10.17
CA VAL A 185 -10.59 -0.57 -10.98
C VAL A 185 -9.58 -0.70 -12.12
N SER A 186 -9.39 -1.91 -12.62
CA SER A 186 -8.43 -2.20 -13.69
C SER A 186 -8.99 -3.20 -14.70
N GLU A 187 -8.16 -3.52 -15.69
CA GLU A 187 -8.43 -4.53 -16.69
C GLU A 187 -7.26 -5.53 -16.71
N PRO A 188 -7.51 -6.81 -17.04
CA PRO A 188 -6.45 -7.80 -17.12
C PRO A 188 -5.56 -7.55 -18.35
N VAL A 189 -4.26 -7.43 -18.10
CA VAL A 189 -3.24 -7.28 -19.14
C VAL A 189 -2.70 -8.66 -19.49
N ASP A 190 -2.75 -9.01 -20.77
CA ASP A 190 -2.21 -10.29 -21.25
C ASP A 190 -0.69 -10.23 -21.35
N ILE A 191 -0.01 -11.31 -20.96
CA ILE A 191 1.43 -11.46 -21.12
C ILE A 191 1.67 -12.66 -22.03
N LYS A 192 2.40 -12.44 -23.13
CA LYS A 192 2.73 -13.48 -24.10
C LYS A 192 3.90 -14.32 -23.61
N TRP A 193 3.60 -15.19 -22.67
CA TRP A 193 4.57 -16.13 -22.12
C TRP A 193 5.12 -17.08 -23.18
N LYS A 194 6.44 -17.27 -23.15
CA LYS A 194 7.13 -18.30 -23.92
C LYS A 194 6.82 -19.67 -23.33
N LYS A 195 6.94 -20.70 -24.16
CA LYS A 195 6.53 -22.07 -23.81
C LYS A 195 7.21 -22.56 -22.52
N GLY A 196 6.41 -22.83 -21.48
CA GLY A 196 6.87 -23.38 -20.21
C GLY A 196 7.62 -22.38 -19.32
N LYS A 197 7.45 -21.07 -19.56
CA LYS A 197 8.10 -19.98 -18.81
C LYS A 197 7.10 -19.04 -18.14
N ASP A 198 5.82 -19.42 -18.14
CA ASP A 198 4.73 -18.69 -17.49
C ASP A 198 4.88 -18.78 -15.97
N LEU A 199 5.15 -17.65 -15.33
CA LEU A 199 5.29 -17.56 -13.87
C LEU A 199 3.93 -17.53 -13.14
N THR A 200 2.84 -17.30 -13.87
CA THR A 200 1.47 -17.30 -13.33
C THR A 200 0.80 -18.67 -13.46
N ASP A 201 1.52 -19.67 -13.98
CA ASP A 201 1.01 -21.01 -14.29
C ASP A 201 -0.26 -21.01 -15.15
N GLY A 202 -0.51 -19.96 -15.93
CA GLY A 202 -1.69 -19.75 -16.77
C GLY A 202 -2.92 -19.22 -16.01
N LEU A 203 -2.77 -18.70 -14.79
CA LEU A 203 -3.84 -17.99 -14.08
C LEU A 203 -4.27 -16.74 -14.86
N LEU A 204 -3.29 -15.97 -15.33
CA LEU A 204 -3.53 -14.72 -16.06
C LEU A 204 -4.38 -14.93 -17.33
N SER A 205 -4.08 -15.98 -18.08
CA SER A 205 -4.86 -16.33 -19.28
C SER A 205 -6.30 -16.73 -18.95
N LEU A 206 -6.55 -17.39 -17.81
CA LEU A 206 -7.89 -17.74 -17.36
C LEU A 206 -8.69 -16.50 -16.94
N VAL A 207 -8.07 -15.60 -16.19
CA VAL A 207 -8.69 -14.33 -15.77
C VAL A 207 -9.12 -13.52 -16.99
N LYS A 208 -8.23 -13.37 -17.97
CA LYS A 208 -8.58 -12.71 -19.23
C LYS A 208 -9.76 -13.37 -19.93
N ALA A 209 -9.77 -14.71 -19.99
CA ALA A 209 -10.85 -15.45 -20.64
C ALA A 209 -12.20 -15.36 -19.90
N VAL A 210 -12.18 -15.19 -18.58
CA VAL A 210 -13.36 -14.89 -17.74
C VAL A 210 -13.83 -13.47 -17.97
N TYR A 211 -12.92 -12.50 -17.94
CA TYR A 211 -13.21 -11.09 -18.19
C TYR A 211 -13.84 -10.86 -19.58
N ASP A 212 -13.25 -11.45 -20.63
CA ASP A 212 -13.80 -11.37 -21.99
C ASP A 212 -15.21 -11.98 -22.08
N GLU A 213 -15.51 -13.01 -21.27
CA GLU A 213 -16.85 -13.62 -21.22
C GLU A 213 -17.85 -12.75 -20.46
N GLN A 214 -17.42 -12.07 -19.40
CA GLN A 214 -18.22 -11.10 -18.67
C GLN A 214 -18.53 -9.89 -19.55
N LEU A 215 -17.56 -9.36 -20.30
CA LEU A 215 -17.81 -8.29 -21.26
C LEU A 215 -18.81 -8.69 -22.36
N ALA A 216 -18.77 -9.94 -22.81
CA ALA A 216 -19.69 -10.45 -23.82
C ALA A 216 -21.13 -10.67 -23.29
N LYS A 217 -21.33 -10.73 -21.97
CA LYS A 217 -22.61 -10.89 -21.30
C LYS A 217 -22.87 -9.67 -20.41
N PRO A 218 -23.54 -8.60 -20.93
CA PRO A 218 -23.78 -7.40 -20.13
C PRO A 218 -24.47 -7.75 -18.81
N LYS A 219 -24.03 -7.09 -17.72
CA LYS A 219 -24.56 -7.23 -16.35
C LYS A 219 -26.07 -7.49 -16.39
N GLN A 220 -26.52 -8.64 -15.90
CA GLN A 220 -27.91 -8.75 -15.48
C GLN A 220 -28.05 -7.80 -14.29
N GLU A 221 -28.89 -6.77 -14.42
CA GLU A 221 -29.22 -5.86 -13.32
C GLU A 221 -29.51 -6.70 -12.07
N LYS A 222 -28.76 -6.44 -10.97
CA LYS A 222 -29.10 -6.97 -9.64
C LYS A 222 -30.52 -6.50 -9.36
N LYS A 223 -31.51 -7.38 -9.56
CA LYS A 223 -32.88 -7.11 -9.13
C LYS A 223 -32.86 -7.18 -7.62
N ALA A 224 -33.02 -6.02 -6.98
CA ALA A 224 -33.25 -5.91 -5.55
C ALA A 224 -34.25 -6.97 -5.07
N GLY A 225 -33.80 -7.83 -4.15
CA GLY A 225 -34.68 -8.64 -3.31
C GLY A 225 -34.67 -10.17 -3.47
N LYS A 226 -33.63 -10.82 -4.01
CA LYS A 226 -33.42 -12.27 -3.81
C LYS A 226 -31.94 -12.68 -3.98
N PRO A 227 -31.35 -13.47 -3.07
CA PRO A 227 -30.06 -14.11 -3.29
C PRO A 227 -30.26 -15.23 -4.30
N GLU A 228 -30.18 -14.91 -5.59
CA GLU A 228 -30.12 -15.92 -6.65
C GLU A 228 -28.66 -16.33 -6.76
N LYS A 229 -28.31 -17.54 -6.30
CA LYS A 229 -26.95 -18.11 -6.42
C LYS A 229 -26.45 -17.90 -7.84
N VAL A 230 -25.47 -17.02 -8.01
CA VAL A 230 -24.84 -16.74 -9.30
C VAL A 230 -24.16 -18.04 -9.74
N VAL A 231 -24.73 -18.71 -10.75
CA VAL A 231 -24.14 -19.95 -11.25
C VAL A 231 -22.86 -19.59 -12.00
N LEU A 232 -21.70 -19.84 -11.38
CA LEU A 232 -20.41 -19.65 -12.02
C LEU A 232 -20.37 -20.38 -13.37
N THR A 233 -19.87 -19.67 -14.38
CA THR A 233 -19.55 -20.24 -15.70
C THR A 233 -18.45 -21.30 -15.58
N GLU A 234 -18.29 -22.16 -16.60
CA GLU A 234 -17.25 -23.19 -16.59
C GLU A 234 -15.84 -22.60 -16.43
N LYS A 235 -15.58 -21.43 -17.03
CA LYS A 235 -14.30 -20.73 -16.91
C LYS A 235 -14.07 -20.15 -15.52
N GLN A 236 -15.11 -19.57 -14.91
CA GLN A 236 -15.03 -19.06 -13.55
C GLN A 236 -14.78 -20.19 -12.54
N LYS A 237 -15.42 -21.35 -12.72
CA LYS A 237 -15.15 -22.54 -11.90
C LYS A 237 -13.72 -23.03 -12.07
N ALA A 238 -13.22 -23.08 -13.30
CA ALA A 238 -11.84 -23.48 -13.57
C ALA A 238 -10.82 -22.49 -12.99
N LEU A 239 -11.15 -21.20 -12.95
CA LEU A 239 -10.34 -20.18 -12.30
C LEU A 239 -10.33 -20.38 -10.78
N LYS A 240 -11.51 -20.52 -10.16
CA LYS A 240 -11.63 -20.78 -8.71
C LYS A 240 -10.86 -22.02 -8.26
N GLU A 241 -11.05 -23.14 -8.96
CA GLU A 241 -10.32 -24.40 -8.66
C GLU A 241 -8.80 -24.21 -8.72
N LYS A 242 -8.32 -23.34 -9.62
CA LYS A 242 -6.90 -23.04 -9.76
C LYS A 242 -6.39 -22.11 -8.67
N ILE A 243 -7.16 -21.10 -8.28
CA ILE A 243 -6.87 -20.23 -7.14
C ILE A 243 -6.75 -21.08 -5.86
N ASP A 244 -7.74 -21.93 -5.60
CA ASP A 244 -7.77 -22.83 -4.44
C ASP A 244 -6.56 -23.77 -4.40
N LYS A 245 -6.07 -24.20 -5.58
CA LYS A 245 -4.92 -25.08 -5.70
C LYS A 245 -3.58 -24.37 -5.53
N THR A 246 -3.44 -23.16 -6.05
CA THR A 246 -2.20 -22.38 -5.96
C THR A 246 -1.99 -21.85 -4.54
N GLY A 247 -3.08 -21.44 -3.88
CA GLY A 247 -3.04 -20.82 -2.55
C GLY A 247 -2.58 -19.36 -2.58
N MET A 248 -3.06 -18.55 -1.63
CA MET A 248 -2.88 -17.08 -1.63
C MET A 248 -1.42 -16.61 -1.58
N GLY A 249 -0.50 -17.40 -1.01
CA GLY A 249 0.91 -17.00 -0.83
C GLY A 249 1.88 -17.49 -1.91
N GLY A 250 1.39 -18.11 -2.99
CA GLY A 250 2.23 -18.74 -4.03
C GLY A 250 2.16 -18.09 -5.41
N VAL A 251 1.40 -17.01 -5.57
CA VAL A 251 1.25 -16.35 -6.87
C VAL A 251 2.45 -15.45 -7.15
N SER A 252 2.94 -15.52 -8.39
CA SER A 252 3.96 -14.61 -8.90
C SER A 252 3.44 -13.17 -8.91
N PHE A 253 4.33 -12.19 -8.74
CA PHE A 253 4.03 -10.76 -8.93
C PHE A 253 3.33 -10.49 -10.28
N PHE A 254 3.64 -11.27 -11.33
CA PHE A 254 3.00 -11.09 -12.64
C PHE A 254 1.50 -11.44 -12.66
N ALA A 255 0.97 -12.09 -11.61
CA ALA A 255 -0.46 -12.26 -11.40
C ALA A 255 -1.18 -10.91 -11.17
N TRP A 256 -0.49 -9.90 -10.64
CA TRP A 256 -0.99 -8.53 -10.48
C TRP A 256 -1.51 -7.94 -11.80
N PHE A 257 -0.94 -8.35 -12.95
CA PHE A 257 -1.45 -7.92 -14.25
C PHE A 257 -2.89 -8.38 -14.52
N GLY A 258 -3.35 -9.41 -13.84
CA GLY A 258 -4.73 -9.91 -13.90
C GLY A 258 -5.68 -9.26 -12.91
N TYR A 259 -5.21 -8.45 -11.96
CA TYR A 259 -6.10 -7.75 -11.01
C TYR A 259 -7.12 -6.87 -11.75
N ILE A 260 -8.37 -6.86 -11.27
CA ILE A 260 -9.48 -6.12 -11.87
C ILE A 260 -10.13 -5.19 -10.84
N GLY A 261 -10.29 -5.65 -9.59
CA GLY A 261 -11.11 -4.99 -8.59
C GLY A 261 -12.60 -5.07 -8.94
N GLU A 262 -13.40 -4.16 -8.39
CA GLU A 262 -14.83 -4.08 -8.67
C GLU A 262 -15.12 -3.75 -10.13
N TYR A 263 -16.15 -4.39 -10.69
CA TYR A 263 -16.55 -4.10 -12.06
C TYR A 263 -17.45 -2.86 -12.09
N VAL A 264 -16.84 -1.68 -12.25
CA VAL A 264 -17.55 -0.41 -12.43
C VAL A 264 -17.22 0.20 -13.79
N SER A 265 -18.24 0.37 -14.63
CA SER A 265 -18.04 0.95 -15.96
C SER A 265 -17.81 2.46 -15.92
N ALA A 266 -17.18 3.01 -16.97
CA ALA A 266 -16.96 4.46 -17.05
C ALA A 266 -18.27 5.27 -17.09
N ASP A 267 -19.30 4.75 -17.74
CA ASP A 267 -20.62 5.39 -17.83
C ASP A 267 -21.34 5.35 -16.48
N GLU A 268 -21.35 4.18 -15.82
CA GLU A 268 -21.90 4.00 -14.46
C GLU A 268 -21.25 4.96 -13.46
N SER A 269 -19.93 5.08 -13.49
CA SER A 269 -19.22 5.99 -12.60
C SER A 269 -19.45 7.45 -12.89
N LYS A 270 -19.59 7.82 -14.16
CA LYS A 270 -19.93 9.20 -14.52
C LYS A 270 -21.32 9.57 -14.02
N GLU A 271 -22.30 8.67 -14.16
CA GLU A 271 -23.65 8.88 -13.63
C GLU A 271 -23.65 9.01 -12.11
N ALA A 272 -22.91 8.15 -11.40
CA ALA A 272 -22.82 8.20 -9.94
C ALA A 272 -22.21 9.53 -9.45
N ILE A 273 -21.11 9.99 -10.09
CA ILE A 273 -20.47 11.26 -9.75
C ILE A 273 -21.40 12.45 -10.06
N GLU A 274 -22.11 12.45 -11.19
CA GLU A 274 -23.04 13.53 -11.56
C GLU A 274 -24.24 13.59 -10.60
N GLU A 275 -24.75 12.43 -10.19
CA GLU A 275 -25.82 12.35 -9.20
C GLU A 275 -25.38 12.90 -7.83
N GLU A 276 -24.18 12.54 -7.36
CA GLU A 276 -23.66 12.99 -6.07
C GLU A 276 -23.26 14.46 -6.07
N LYS A 277 -22.56 14.94 -7.11
CA LYS A 277 -22.03 16.31 -7.16
C LYS A 277 -23.05 17.35 -7.60
N GLU A 278 -24.05 16.99 -8.40
CA GLU A 278 -25.03 17.94 -8.92
C GLU A 278 -26.45 17.66 -8.44
N GLU A 279 -26.98 16.46 -8.66
CA GLU A 279 -28.38 16.19 -8.38
C GLU A 279 -28.72 16.24 -6.90
N ARG A 280 -27.93 15.59 -6.04
CA ARG A 280 -28.17 15.54 -4.60
C ARG A 280 -28.10 16.93 -3.95
N PRO A 281 -27.05 17.75 -4.14
CA PRO A 281 -27.03 19.12 -3.64
C PRO A 281 -28.18 19.98 -4.18
N ARG A 282 -28.61 19.76 -5.44
CA ARG A 282 -29.75 20.48 -6.02
C ARG A 282 -31.07 20.10 -5.33
N LYS A 283 -31.33 18.81 -5.12
CA LYS A 283 -32.52 18.29 -4.41
C LYS A 283 -32.55 18.85 -2.97
N ARG A 284 -31.40 18.86 -2.27
CA ARG A 284 -31.24 19.47 -0.94
C ARG A 284 -31.58 20.96 -0.92
N LYS A 285 -31.00 21.74 -1.83
CA LYS A 285 -31.28 23.19 -1.95
C LYS A 285 -32.74 23.50 -2.31
N ALA A 286 -33.40 22.58 -3.02
CA ALA A 286 -34.81 22.68 -3.38
C ALA A 286 -35.77 22.22 -2.25
N GLY A 287 -35.25 21.62 -1.18
CA GLY A 287 -36.05 21.00 -0.11
C GLY A 287 -36.79 19.75 -0.58
N GLU A 288 -36.31 19.11 -1.65
CA GLU A 288 -36.82 17.82 -2.14
C GLU A 288 -36.17 16.68 -1.35
N GLU A 289 -36.91 15.57 -1.19
CA GLU A 289 -36.40 14.37 -0.53
C GLU A 289 -35.23 13.80 -1.33
N VAL A 290 -34.08 13.65 -0.68
CA VAL A 290 -32.89 13.05 -1.27
C VAL A 290 -33.00 11.54 -1.04
N PRO A 291 -33.04 10.72 -2.10
CA PRO A 291 -32.97 9.26 -1.92
C PRO A 291 -31.68 8.94 -1.16
N LYS A 292 -31.76 8.09 -0.13
CA LYS A 292 -30.60 7.61 0.62
C LYS A 292 -29.67 6.80 -0.29
N LYS A 293 -28.38 6.69 0.03
CA LYS A 293 -27.51 5.83 -0.78
C LYS A 293 -27.90 4.38 -0.52
N ASP A 294 -27.67 3.49 -1.48
CA ASP A 294 -27.96 2.07 -1.28
C ASP A 294 -27.19 1.52 -0.06
N GLU A 295 -25.96 1.98 0.17
CA GLU A 295 -25.15 1.70 1.38
C GLU A 295 -25.78 2.17 2.71
N ASP A 296 -26.57 3.25 2.70
CA ASP A 296 -27.25 3.77 3.89
C ASP A 296 -28.48 2.92 4.29
N GLU A 297 -29.01 2.13 3.34
CA GLU A 297 -30.15 1.23 3.56
C GLU A 297 -29.72 -0.15 4.09
N GLU A 298 -28.48 -0.58 3.81
CA GLU A 298 -27.93 -1.88 4.23
C GLU A 298 -27.35 -1.88 5.66
N MET A 299 -27.18 -0.72 6.29
CA MET A 299 -26.77 -0.60 7.72
C MET A 299 -27.87 -1.02 8.73
N ALA A 300 -28.98 -1.59 8.25
CA ALA A 300 -30.10 -2.04 9.06
C ALA A 300 -30.13 -3.57 9.16
N ASP A 301 -29.53 -4.08 10.25
CA ASP A 301 -29.60 -5.48 10.71
C ASP A 301 -28.94 -6.50 9.77
N ASP A 302 -27.64 -6.77 9.97
CA ASP A 302 -27.07 -8.05 9.56
C ASP A 302 -26.13 -8.60 10.65
N ASP A 303 -26.71 -9.41 11.53
CA ASP A 303 -26.04 -10.29 12.49
C ASP A 303 -26.03 -11.73 11.91
N ASP A 304 -26.10 -11.87 10.57
CA ASP A 304 -25.91 -13.14 9.86
C ASP A 304 -24.43 -13.24 9.43
N ASP A 305 -23.65 -13.93 10.26
CA ASP A 305 -22.27 -14.44 10.06
C ASP A 305 -22.17 -15.46 8.88
N ASP A 306 -23.06 -15.37 7.89
CA ASP A 306 -23.04 -16.11 6.64
C ASP A 306 -22.77 -15.11 5.49
N GLU A 307 -21.67 -14.34 5.57
CA GLU A 307 -21.02 -13.76 4.39
C GLU A 307 -20.63 -14.92 3.47
N ASP A 308 -21.61 -15.40 2.69
CA ASP A 308 -21.46 -16.39 1.63
C ASP A 308 -20.21 -15.97 0.84
N ASP A 309 -19.18 -16.83 0.81
CA ASP A 309 -17.97 -16.71 0.01
C ASP A 309 -18.32 -16.24 -1.41
N GLU A 310 -18.47 -14.92 -1.62
CA GLU A 310 -18.69 -14.31 -2.92
C GLU A 310 -17.50 -14.77 -3.72
N ASP A 311 -17.74 -15.62 -4.72
CA ASP A 311 -16.72 -16.47 -5.33
C ASP A 311 -15.52 -15.61 -5.74
N ASP A 312 -14.51 -15.49 -4.86
CA ASP A 312 -13.42 -14.55 -5.05
C ASP A 312 -12.56 -15.07 -6.18
N LEU A 313 -12.81 -14.51 -7.37
CA LEU A 313 -12.09 -14.81 -8.59
C LEU A 313 -10.86 -13.91 -8.74
N ASP A 314 -10.54 -13.10 -7.73
CA ASP A 314 -9.34 -12.28 -7.73
C ASP A 314 -8.11 -13.16 -7.49
N ILE A 315 -7.24 -13.22 -8.50
CA ILE A 315 -5.98 -13.95 -8.43
C ILE A 315 -4.90 -13.17 -7.68
N PHE A 316 -5.15 -11.89 -7.41
CA PHE A 316 -4.24 -11.00 -6.72
C PHE A 316 -5.05 -10.04 -5.83
N PRO A 317 -5.51 -10.51 -4.66
CA PRO A 317 -6.15 -9.64 -3.69
C PRO A 317 -5.25 -8.44 -3.37
N MET A 318 -5.84 -7.27 -3.09
CA MET A 318 -5.10 -6.03 -2.81
C MET A 318 -4.25 -5.49 -3.98
N GLY A 319 -4.58 -5.85 -5.22
CA GLY A 319 -3.86 -5.34 -6.39
C GLY A 319 -3.94 -3.83 -6.57
N ASP A 320 -4.98 -3.17 -6.06
CA ASP A 320 -5.11 -1.72 -5.96
C ASP A 320 -4.12 -1.13 -4.94
N ALA A 321 -3.94 -1.76 -3.78
CA ALA A 321 -2.98 -1.32 -2.78
C ALA A 321 -1.54 -1.36 -3.33
N VAL A 322 -1.18 -2.43 -4.04
CA VAL A 322 0.12 -2.52 -4.75
C VAL A 322 0.24 -1.42 -5.80
N ALA A 323 -0.83 -1.13 -6.54
CA ALA A 323 -0.82 -0.05 -7.54
C ALA A 323 -0.60 1.32 -6.89
N MET A 324 -1.26 1.60 -5.76
CA MET A 324 -1.08 2.83 -4.99
C MET A 324 0.33 2.92 -4.39
N ALA A 325 0.84 1.84 -3.80
CA ALA A 325 2.20 1.78 -3.28
C ALA A 325 3.24 2.06 -4.37
N ILE A 326 3.04 1.53 -5.58
CA ILE A 326 3.90 1.84 -6.73
C ILE A 326 3.78 3.31 -7.13
N ALA A 327 2.56 3.83 -7.24
CA ALA A 327 2.29 5.17 -7.77
C ALA A 327 2.69 6.31 -6.82
N ASP A 328 2.46 6.14 -5.52
CA ASP A 328 2.58 7.18 -4.51
C ASP A 328 3.85 7.06 -3.64
N ASP A 329 4.45 5.86 -3.52
CA ASP A 329 5.69 5.66 -2.73
C ASP A 329 6.88 5.21 -3.60
N LEU A 330 6.85 4.00 -4.17
CA LEU A 330 8.01 3.40 -4.86
C LEU A 330 8.50 4.29 -6.02
N TRP A 331 7.59 4.69 -6.92
CA TRP A 331 7.97 5.44 -8.10
C TRP A 331 8.40 6.88 -7.79
N PRO A 332 7.70 7.67 -6.96
CA PRO A 332 8.20 8.98 -6.52
C PRO A 332 9.50 8.86 -5.71
N GLY A 333 9.58 7.88 -4.81
CA GLY A 333 10.67 7.59 -3.89
C GLY A 333 11.86 6.83 -4.47
N ALA A 334 11.86 6.46 -5.74
CA ALA A 334 12.87 5.57 -6.35
C ALA A 334 14.34 5.93 -6.06
N LEU A 335 14.68 7.22 -6.00
CA LEU A 335 16.05 7.65 -5.66
C LEU A 335 16.45 7.28 -4.22
N LYS A 336 15.51 7.36 -3.27
CA LYS A 336 15.73 6.98 -1.87
C LYS A 336 16.00 5.48 -1.78
N TYR A 337 15.16 4.66 -2.40
CA TYR A 337 15.32 3.20 -2.40
C TYR A 337 16.61 2.74 -3.08
N PHE A 338 16.98 3.39 -4.19
CA PHE A 338 18.27 3.12 -4.84
C PHE A 338 19.47 3.43 -3.94
N ILE A 339 19.45 4.55 -3.20
CA ILE A 339 20.52 4.89 -2.26
C ILE A 339 20.57 3.85 -1.13
N GLN A 340 19.43 3.43 -0.60
CA GLN A 340 19.35 2.39 0.42
C GLN A 340 19.95 1.06 -0.06
N ALA A 341 19.67 0.66 -1.31
CA ALA A 341 20.26 -0.54 -1.91
C ALA A 341 21.80 -0.46 -1.95
N GLN A 342 22.34 0.70 -2.35
CA GLN A 342 23.80 0.93 -2.40
C GLN A 342 24.45 0.98 -1.01
N GLU A 343 23.75 1.51 -0.01
CA GLU A 343 24.23 1.51 1.38
C GLU A 343 24.27 0.10 1.96
N GLN A 344 23.25 -0.73 1.68
CA GLN A 344 23.21 -2.11 2.13
C GLN A 344 24.32 -2.96 1.48
N ASP A 345 24.59 -2.74 0.19
CA ASP A 345 25.68 -3.41 -0.54
C ASP A 345 27.06 -3.03 0.06
N ASN A 346 27.33 -1.73 0.26
CA ASN A 346 28.58 -1.27 0.87
C ASN A 346 28.78 -1.77 2.31
N LEU A 347 27.69 -1.88 3.10
CA LEU A 347 27.76 -2.44 4.44
C LEU A 347 28.11 -3.93 4.41
N SER A 348 27.64 -4.66 3.40
CA SER A 348 27.98 -6.07 3.22
C SER A 348 29.45 -6.28 2.80
N GLU A 349 30.00 -5.37 1.98
CA GLU A 349 31.42 -5.39 1.61
C GLU A 349 32.33 -5.09 2.82
N LEU A 350 31.94 -4.14 3.67
CA LEU A 350 32.73 -3.75 4.85
C LEU A 350 32.75 -4.83 5.94
N ASP A 351 31.65 -5.58 6.12
CA ASP A 351 31.54 -6.68 7.10
C ASP A 351 32.42 -7.88 6.69
N PHE A 352 32.59 -8.10 5.38
CA PHE A 352 33.46 -9.16 4.85
C PHE A 352 34.95 -8.83 4.98
N GLU A 353 35.36 -7.56 4.83
CA GLU A 353 36.78 -7.17 4.99
C GLU A 353 37.26 -7.16 6.45
N THR A 354 36.36 -7.19 7.44
CA THR A 354 36.72 -7.22 8.87
C THR A 354 36.89 -8.61 9.49
N ASP A 355 36.53 -9.70 8.78
CA ASP A 355 36.61 -11.07 9.30
C ASP A 355 37.91 -11.82 8.87
N ASP A 356 38.74 -11.21 8.01
CA ASP A 356 39.95 -11.84 7.44
C ASP A 356 41.28 -11.32 8.06
N GLU A 357 41.26 -10.57 9.18
CA GLU A 357 42.48 -10.01 9.82
C GLU A 357 42.84 -10.56 11.22
N ASP A 358 42.29 -11.67 11.71
CA ASP A 358 42.63 -12.21 13.05
C ASP A 358 42.88 -13.74 13.12
N GLU A 359 43.71 -14.31 12.23
CA GLU A 359 44.33 -15.63 12.46
C GLU A 359 45.85 -15.60 12.18
N ASP A 360 46.63 -15.12 13.15
CA ASP A 360 48.05 -15.49 13.32
C ASP A 360 48.39 -15.45 14.84
N GLU A 361 47.88 -16.42 15.61
CA GLU A 361 48.40 -16.74 16.95
C GLU A 361 49.71 -17.53 16.80
N ASP A 362 50.84 -16.80 16.76
CA ASP A 362 52.20 -17.37 16.83
C ASP A 362 52.46 -18.02 18.21
N ASP A 363 52.43 -19.34 18.23
CA ASP A 363 52.76 -20.21 19.37
C ASP A 363 54.26 -20.63 19.27
N GLU A 364 55.17 -19.97 20.01
CA GLU A 364 56.56 -20.44 20.21
C GLU A 364 57.04 -20.21 21.65
N GLU A 365 57.21 -21.33 22.38
CA GLU A 365 57.77 -21.43 23.73
C GLU A 365 59.32 -21.31 23.77
N ASP A 366 59.82 -20.68 24.84
CA ASP A 366 61.06 -20.99 25.58
C ASP A 366 62.45 -20.66 24.95
N LYS A 367 63.15 -19.66 25.50
CA LYS A 367 64.31 -19.84 26.42
C LYS A 367 65.02 -18.52 26.75
N GLY A 368 65.21 -18.30 28.05
CA GLY A 368 65.81 -17.08 28.59
C GLY A 368 67.33 -16.91 28.38
N ALA A 369 67.80 -15.67 28.47
CA ALA A 369 68.92 -15.26 29.33
C ALA A 369 69.20 -13.75 29.21
N ASP A 370 69.38 -13.15 30.39
CA ASP A 370 70.25 -12.02 30.72
C ASP A 370 69.92 -10.58 30.30
N ARG A 371 69.63 -9.77 31.33
CA ARG A 371 69.80 -8.31 31.41
C ARG A 371 71.29 -8.03 31.74
N PRO A 372 71.93 -6.88 31.42
CA PRO A 372 71.48 -5.62 32.04
C PRO A 372 71.79 -4.28 31.33
N GLN A 373 71.07 -3.28 31.86
CA GLN A 373 71.18 -1.82 31.76
C GLN A 373 72.57 -1.21 31.48
N LYS A 374 72.59 -0.09 30.71
CA LYS A 374 73.05 1.27 31.13
C LYS A 374 73.35 2.21 29.94
N LYS A 375 72.68 3.37 29.85
CA LYS A 375 73.25 4.71 30.17
C LYS A 375 72.34 5.86 29.74
N HIS A 376 72.29 6.84 30.65
CA HIS A 376 71.59 8.11 30.61
C HIS A 376 72.54 9.23 30.14
N LYS A 377 71.95 10.34 29.65
CA LYS A 377 72.45 11.73 29.37
C LYS A 377 72.34 12.06 27.87
N GLY A 378 71.74 13.16 27.42
CA GLY A 378 71.12 14.32 28.07
C GLY A 378 71.09 15.51 27.10
N ALA A 379 70.13 16.42 27.33
CA ALA A 379 70.08 17.84 26.98
C ALA A 379 69.65 18.32 25.57
N CYS A 380 68.49 19.00 25.59
CA CYS A 380 68.17 20.35 25.06
C CYS A 380 68.34 20.67 23.55
N ALA A 381 67.27 21.14 22.91
CA ALA A 381 66.98 22.58 22.79
C ALA A 381 65.63 22.86 22.10
N HIS A 382 64.85 23.77 22.70
CA HIS A 382 63.77 24.52 22.05
C HIS A 382 64.34 25.44 20.95
N GLY A 383 63.57 25.67 19.88
CA GLY A 383 63.91 26.68 18.88
C GLY A 383 62.83 26.88 17.82
N CYS A 384 61.88 27.77 18.13
CA CYS A 384 60.86 28.33 17.24
C CYS A 384 61.48 29.20 16.13
N LYS A 385 60.83 29.25 14.95
CA LYS A 385 60.83 30.25 13.84
C LYS A 385 60.70 29.51 12.49
N HIS A 386 59.90 29.92 11.51
CA HIS A 386 59.13 31.15 11.30
C HIS A 386 57.93 30.83 10.42
#